data_AF-A0AAU2VH91-F1
#
_entry.id   AF-A0AAU2VH91-F1
#
_cell.length_a   1.000
_cell.length_b   1.000
_cell.length_c   1.000
_cell.angle_alpha   90.00
_cell.angle_beta   90.00
_cell.angle_gamma   90.00
#
_symmetry.space_group_name_H-M   'P 1'
#
loop_
_entity.id
_entity.type
_entity.pdbx_description
1 polymer ?
#
loop_
_entity_poly.entity_id
_entity_poly.type
_entity_poly.pdbx_seq_one_letter_code
_entity_poly.pdbx_strand_id
1 'polypeptide(L)'
;MACGQGPSAGTHALSDLTWTSAANGWGPVERDHSNGEQAAGDGKTLTINGTTYTKGLGTHAASTVTYYLGGACTAFKASVGVDDEVGAKGSAAFQVYRDGTLAADSGKVTGADAAKTISADLTGGNELKLVVTDSGDGVEYDHADWAAPQLTCF
;
A
#
# COMPACT_ATOMS: atom_id res chain seq x y z
N MET A 1 -30.66 -1.82 -4.24
CA MET A 1 -29.32 -1.58 -3.68
C MET A 1 -28.50 -2.83 -3.96
N ALA A 2 -27.77 -2.87 -5.07
CA ALA A 2 -26.78 -3.91 -5.27
C ALA A 2 -25.55 -3.48 -4.48
N CYS A 3 -25.14 -4.24 -3.46
CA CYS A 3 -23.77 -4.12 -2.98
C CYS A 3 -22.86 -4.29 -4.21
N GLY A 4 -21.90 -3.38 -4.40
CA GLY A 4 -20.96 -3.47 -5.52
C GLY A 4 -20.39 -4.89 -5.61
N GLN A 5 -20.18 -5.39 -6.83
CA GLN A 5 -19.45 -6.63 -6.98
C GLN A 5 -17.99 -6.35 -6.64
N GLY A 6 -17.35 -7.26 -5.88
CA GLY A 6 -15.91 -7.19 -5.64
C GLY A 6 -15.09 -7.34 -6.92
N PRO A 7 -13.75 -7.33 -6.85
CA PRO A 7 -12.90 -7.60 -7.99
C PRO A 7 -13.27 -8.93 -8.66
N SER A 8 -13.19 -8.99 -9.99
CA SER A 8 -13.44 -10.24 -10.74
C SER A 8 -12.42 -11.31 -10.38
N ALA A 9 -12.69 -12.57 -10.75
CA ALA A 9 -11.68 -13.64 -10.66
C ALA A 9 -10.36 -13.25 -11.36
N GLY A 10 -9.23 -13.69 -10.79
CA GLY A 10 -7.88 -13.45 -11.31
C GLY A 10 -6.96 -12.68 -10.37
N THR A 11 -5.79 -12.30 -10.89
CA THR A 11 -4.81 -11.48 -10.16
C THR A 11 -4.88 -10.04 -10.63
N HIS A 12 -5.00 -9.11 -9.67
CA HIS A 12 -5.16 -7.68 -9.94
C HIS A 12 -4.10 -6.87 -9.23
N ALA A 13 -3.45 -5.94 -9.93
CA ALA A 13 -2.65 -4.90 -9.26
C ALA A 13 -3.59 -3.91 -8.57
N LEU A 14 -3.33 -3.58 -7.30
CA LEU A 14 -4.21 -2.65 -6.56
C LEU A 14 -4.22 -1.24 -7.17
N SER A 15 -3.14 -0.85 -7.85
CA SER A 15 -3.06 0.43 -8.56
C SER A 15 -3.96 0.52 -9.79
N ASP A 16 -4.49 -0.61 -10.28
CA ASP A 16 -5.49 -0.66 -11.36
C ASP A 16 -6.93 -0.72 -10.81
N LEU A 17 -7.10 -1.02 -9.52
CA LEU A 17 -8.41 -1.15 -8.89
C LEU A 17 -8.90 0.17 -8.31
N THR A 18 -10.21 0.40 -8.35
CA THR A 18 -10.83 1.53 -7.65
C THR A 18 -10.87 1.24 -6.15
N TRP A 19 -10.19 2.07 -5.35
CA TRP A 19 -10.34 2.05 -3.89
C TRP A 19 -11.68 2.67 -3.48
N THR A 20 -12.22 2.25 -2.35
CA THR A 20 -13.40 2.90 -1.74
C THR A 20 -13.05 4.18 -1.01
N SER A 21 -11.85 4.25 -0.43
CA SER A 21 -11.32 5.46 0.20
C SER A 21 -9.80 5.44 0.21
N ALA A 22 -9.19 6.62 0.15
CA ALA A 22 -7.77 6.81 0.37
C ALA A 22 -7.54 8.08 1.20
N ALA A 23 -6.58 8.04 2.11
CA ALA A 23 -6.11 9.16 2.91
C ALA A 23 -4.59 9.05 3.07
N ASN A 24 -3.91 10.19 3.08
CA ASN A 24 -2.47 10.28 3.17
C ASN A 24 -2.08 11.41 4.13
N GLY A 25 -0.95 11.27 4.81
CA GLY A 25 -0.43 12.32 5.69
C GLY A 25 0.03 13.55 4.91
N TRP A 26 0.52 13.34 3.69
CA TRP A 26 1.01 14.38 2.80
C TRP A 26 0.66 14.07 1.36
N GLY A 27 0.03 15.01 0.67
CA GLY A 27 -0.38 14.81 -0.72
C GLY A 27 -1.47 13.77 -0.95
N PRO A 28 -1.78 13.45 -2.20
CA PRO A 28 -2.60 12.30 -2.55
C PRO A 28 -1.81 10.98 -2.47
N VAL A 29 -2.55 9.88 -2.43
CA VAL A 29 -1.99 8.55 -2.73
C VAL A 29 -1.81 8.44 -4.23
N GLU A 30 -0.59 8.09 -4.64
CA GLU A 30 -0.20 8.00 -6.04
C GLU A 30 -0.32 6.56 -6.56
N ARG A 31 -0.69 6.43 -7.84
CA ARG A 31 -0.78 5.13 -8.53
C ARG A 31 0.39 4.98 -9.47
N ASP A 32 1.13 3.89 -9.32
CA ASP A 32 2.31 3.54 -10.11
C ASP A 32 3.48 4.55 -10.02
N HIS A 33 3.39 5.46 -9.05
CA HIS A 33 4.38 6.49 -8.75
C HIS A 33 4.58 6.60 -7.23
N SER A 34 5.77 7.07 -6.80
CA SER A 34 6.06 7.44 -5.41
C SER A 34 5.16 8.60 -4.95
N ASN A 35 5.14 8.93 -3.65
CA ASN A 35 4.44 10.13 -3.19
C ASN A 35 5.21 11.40 -3.62
N GLY A 36 4.65 12.18 -4.54
CA GLY A 36 5.37 13.29 -5.19
C GLY A 36 5.21 14.67 -4.57
N GLU A 37 4.75 14.77 -3.32
CA GLU A 37 4.34 15.99 -2.61
C GLU A 37 2.85 16.34 -2.78
N GLN A 38 2.48 17.54 -3.25
CA GLN A 38 1.11 18.07 -3.11
C GLN A 38 0.21 17.86 -4.32
N ALA A 39 0.76 17.79 -5.54
CA ALA A 39 -0.05 17.61 -6.73
C ALA A 39 -0.31 16.12 -6.96
N ALA A 40 -1.30 15.81 -7.80
CA ALA A 40 -1.50 14.43 -8.24
C ALA A 40 -0.60 14.15 -9.45
N GLY A 41 0.07 13.01 -9.48
CA GLY A 41 0.93 12.55 -10.59
C GLY A 41 2.27 13.29 -10.70
N ASP A 42 2.75 13.89 -9.61
CA ASP A 42 4.08 14.49 -9.51
C ASP A 42 5.15 13.53 -8.95
N GLY A 43 4.73 12.33 -8.53
CA GLY A 43 5.57 11.26 -8.05
C GLY A 43 6.55 10.71 -9.09
N LYS A 44 7.65 10.13 -8.61
CA LYS A 44 8.66 9.48 -9.45
C LYS A 44 8.33 8.00 -9.63
N THR A 45 9.19 7.27 -10.33
CA THR A 45 9.13 5.80 -10.33
C THR A 45 9.35 5.29 -8.92
N LEU A 46 8.50 4.37 -8.45
CA LEU A 46 8.62 3.69 -7.16
C LEU A 46 9.97 2.97 -7.07
N THR A 47 10.71 3.24 -5.99
CA THR A 47 12.07 2.73 -5.81
C THR A 47 12.33 2.35 -4.36
N ILE A 48 12.69 1.10 -4.11
CA ILE A 48 13.05 0.62 -2.76
C ILE A 48 14.43 -0.03 -2.81
N ASN A 49 15.39 0.56 -2.11
CA ASN A 49 16.77 0.11 -1.98
C ASN A 49 17.43 -0.19 -3.35
N GLY A 50 17.22 0.70 -4.31
CA GLY A 50 17.71 0.62 -5.69
C GLY A 50 16.90 -0.28 -6.62
N THR A 51 15.84 -0.93 -6.13
CA THR A 51 14.95 -1.75 -6.96
C THR A 51 13.76 -0.92 -7.45
N THR A 52 13.57 -0.85 -8.76
CA THR A 52 12.47 -0.11 -9.39
C THR A 52 11.22 -0.97 -9.53
N TYR A 53 10.05 -0.33 -9.36
CA TYR A 53 8.74 -0.96 -9.55
C TYR A 53 7.88 -0.11 -10.49
N THR A 54 7.25 -0.76 -11.46
CA THR A 54 6.37 -0.09 -12.44
C THR A 54 4.90 -0.10 -12.03
N LYS A 55 4.55 -0.87 -11.00
CA LYS A 55 3.21 -0.95 -10.43
C LYS A 55 3.28 -0.77 -8.93
N GLY A 56 2.39 0.04 -8.38
CA GLY A 56 2.33 0.22 -6.93
C GLY A 56 1.50 1.40 -6.47
N LEU A 57 1.53 1.64 -5.17
CA LEU A 57 0.90 2.78 -4.54
C LEU A 57 1.96 3.56 -3.75
N GLY A 58 2.20 4.80 -4.13
CA GLY A 58 3.04 5.72 -3.37
C GLY A 58 2.21 6.42 -2.31
N THR A 59 2.64 6.35 -1.06
CA THR A 59 1.94 6.93 0.09
C THR A 59 2.89 7.71 0.97
N HIS A 60 2.35 8.43 1.94
CA HIS A 60 3.10 9.13 2.97
C HIS A 60 2.46 8.85 4.33
N ALA A 61 3.24 8.38 5.31
CA ALA A 61 2.70 8.07 6.62
C ALA A 61 2.11 9.32 7.34
N ALA A 62 1.08 9.20 8.18
CA ALA A 62 0.19 8.05 8.27
C ALA A 62 -0.76 8.00 7.06
N SER A 63 -0.95 6.82 6.47
CA SER A 63 -1.82 6.65 5.29
C SER A 63 -2.78 5.48 5.45
N THR A 64 -3.90 5.56 4.74
CA THR A 64 -4.88 4.45 4.63
C THR A 64 -5.41 4.34 3.21
N VAL A 65 -5.48 3.14 2.65
CA VAL A 65 -6.15 2.86 1.38
C VAL A 65 -7.08 1.66 1.57
N THR A 66 -8.37 1.83 1.27
CA THR A 66 -9.40 0.81 1.50
C THR A 66 -9.97 0.34 0.18
N TYR A 67 -10.15 -0.97 0.04
CA TYR A 67 -10.78 -1.62 -1.10
C TYR A 67 -11.93 -2.51 -0.63
N TYR A 68 -13.04 -2.44 -1.34
CA TYR A 68 -14.13 -3.39 -1.16
C TYR A 68 -13.84 -4.66 -1.97
N LEU A 69 -13.77 -5.80 -1.27
CA LEU A 69 -13.49 -7.12 -1.83
C LEU A 69 -14.76 -7.92 -2.09
N GLY A 70 -15.84 -7.65 -1.35
CA GLY A 70 -17.12 -8.37 -1.48
C GLY A 70 -17.03 -9.89 -1.32
N GLY A 71 -16.05 -10.40 -0.56
CA GLY A 71 -15.83 -11.84 -0.37
C GLY A 71 -15.13 -12.55 -1.53
N ALA A 72 -14.77 -11.85 -2.60
CA ALA A 72 -14.27 -12.46 -3.84
C ALA A 72 -12.76 -12.76 -3.83
N CYS A 73 -12.00 -12.23 -2.87
CA CYS A 73 -10.55 -12.34 -2.85
C CYS A 73 -10.05 -13.23 -1.70
N THR A 74 -8.92 -13.90 -1.93
CA THR A 74 -8.32 -14.88 -1.01
C THR A 74 -6.94 -14.48 -0.53
N ALA A 75 -6.19 -13.71 -1.31
CA ALA A 75 -4.83 -13.34 -0.94
C ALA A 75 -4.50 -11.91 -1.33
N PHE A 76 -3.67 -11.29 -0.49
CA PHE A 76 -2.93 -10.07 -0.79
C PHE A 76 -1.44 -10.34 -0.71
N LYS A 77 -0.66 -9.69 -1.59
CA LYS A 77 0.80 -9.69 -1.53
C LYS A 77 1.35 -8.37 -2.03
N ALA A 78 2.40 -7.85 -1.39
CA ALA A 78 3.15 -6.70 -1.86
C ALA A 78 4.62 -6.79 -1.42
N SER A 79 5.48 -6.04 -2.08
CA SER A 79 6.76 -5.58 -1.53
C SER A 79 6.53 -4.22 -0.89
N VAL A 80 7.07 -3.98 0.30
CA VAL A 80 6.90 -2.72 1.03
C VAL A 80 8.23 -2.15 1.49
N GLY A 81 8.33 -0.83 1.53
CA GLY A 81 9.54 -0.13 1.94
C GLY A 81 9.36 1.38 1.90
N VAL A 82 10.34 2.09 2.44
CA VAL A 82 10.47 3.54 2.28
C VAL A 82 11.07 3.81 0.90
N ASP A 83 10.54 4.80 0.18
CA ASP A 83 11.03 5.15 -1.17
C ASP A 83 12.44 5.75 -1.12
N ASP A 84 13.26 5.44 -2.12
CA ASP A 84 14.65 5.89 -2.19
C ASP A 84 14.81 7.42 -2.29
N GLU A 85 13.76 8.16 -2.66
CA GLU A 85 13.83 9.62 -2.78
C GLU A 85 14.11 10.34 -1.46
N VAL A 86 13.84 9.68 -0.33
CA VAL A 86 14.20 10.19 1.00
C VAL A 86 15.54 9.68 1.51
N GLY A 87 16.22 8.82 0.75
CA GLY A 87 17.49 8.19 1.11
C GLY A 87 17.37 7.30 2.35
N ALA A 88 18.36 7.34 3.25
CA ALA A 88 18.35 6.54 4.48
C ALA A 88 17.49 7.13 5.61
N LYS A 89 16.61 8.10 5.31
CA LYS A 89 15.69 8.73 6.26
C LYS A 89 14.32 8.05 6.21
N GLY A 90 13.44 8.45 7.11
CA GLY A 90 12.07 7.95 7.18
C GLY A 90 11.96 6.56 7.79
N SER A 91 10.82 6.29 8.38
CA SER A 91 10.53 5.00 9.00
C SER A 91 9.03 4.72 9.01
N ALA A 92 8.67 3.56 8.48
CA ALA A 92 7.27 3.20 8.27
C ALA A 92 7.00 1.79 8.75
N ALA A 93 5.74 1.52 9.13
CA ALA A 93 5.25 0.16 9.31
C ALA A 93 4.00 -0.04 8.48
N PHE A 94 3.97 -1.14 7.74
CA PHE A 94 2.94 -1.48 6.78
C PHE A 94 2.04 -2.55 7.38
N GLN A 95 0.76 -2.23 7.48
CA GLN A 95 -0.24 -3.10 8.06
C GLN A 95 -1.35 -3.39 7.06
N VAL A 96 -1.77 -4.65 7.05
CA VAL A 96 -2.86 -5.13 6.20
C VAL A 96 -3.98 -5.58 7.10
N TYR A 97 -5.15 -4.97 6.94
CA TYR A 97 -6.35 -5.31 7.67
C TYR A 97 -7.36 -5.95 6.73
N ARG A 98 -8.02 -6.99 7.24
CA ARG A 98 -9.18 -7.64 6.63
C ARG A 98 -10.37 -7.43 7.56
N ASP A 99 -11.41 -6.76 7.07
CA ASP A 99 -12.63 -6.46 7.85
C ASP A 99 -12.32 -5.85 9.24
N GLY A 100 -11.34 -4.94 9.29
CA GLY A 100 -10.88 -4.30 10.53
C GLY A 100 -9.97 -5.15 11.43
N THR A 101 -9.71 -6.41 11.09
CA THR A 101 -8.78 -7.29 11.83
C THR A 101 -7.39 -7.26 11.18
N LEU A 102 -6.34 -7.07 11.97
CA LEU A 102 -4.96 -7.10 11.47
C LEU A 102 -4.62 -8.50 10.96
N ALA A 103 -4.31 -8.59 9.67
CA ALA A 103 -4.00 -9.83 8.96
C ALA A 103 -2.50 -9.99 8.68
N ALA A 104 -1.77 -8.87 8.52
CA ALA A 104 -0.31 -8.86 8.39
C ALA A 104 0.29 -7.53 8.85
N ASP A 105 1.54 -7.58 9.33
CA ASP A 105 2.32 -6.41 9.74
C ASP A 105 3.77 -6.61 9.31
N SER A 106 4.38 -5.61 8.67
CA SER A 106 5.80 -5.63 8.31
C SER A 106 6.71 -5.39 9.50
N GLY A 107 6.22 -4.82 10.60
CA GLY A 107 7.03 -4.11 11.59
C GLY A 107 7.68 -2.87 10.97
N LYS A 108 8.52 -2.19 11.76
CA LYS A 108 9.29 -1.03 11.32
C LYS A 108 10.23 -1.41 10.17
N VAL A 109 10.18 -0.63 9.09
CA VAL A 109 11.15 -0.60 7.99
C VAL A 109 11.68 0.82 7.86
N THR A 110 12.92 0.95 7.38
CA THR A 110 13.63 2.22 7.23
C THR A 110 14.09 2.41 5.78
N GLY A 111 14.46 3.62 5.38
CA GLY A 111 15.06 3.88 4.05
C GLY A 111 16.36 3.13 3.76
N ALA A 112 16.99 2.51 4.77
CA ALA A 112 18.17 1.67 4.58
C ALA A 112 17.83 0.20 4.29
N ASP A 113 16.59 -0.24 4.54
CA ASP A 113 16.19 -1.63 4.41
C ASP A 113 15.85 -2.00 2.97
N ALA A 114 16.16 -3.23 2.59
CA ALA A 114 15.64 -3.80 1.35
C ALA A 114 14.12 -3.98 1.43
N ALA A 115 13.45 -4.00 0.27
CA ALA A 115 12.01 -4.21 0.19
C ALA A 115 11.59 -5.49 0.93
N LYS A 116 10.62 -5.36 1.85
CA LYS A 116 10.09 -6.48 2.62
C LYS A 116 8.84 -7.02 1.95
N THR A 117 8.76 -8.33 1.75
CA THR A 117 7.51 -8.94 1.27
C THR A 117 6.51 -9.05 2.42
N ILE A 118 5.28 -8.61 2.18
CA ILE A 118 4.13 -8.78 3.07
C ILE A 118 3.01 -9.51 2.31
N SER A 119 2.33 -10.42 3.00
CA SER A 119 1.20 -11.17 2.46
C SER A 119 0.14 -11.41 3.53
N ALA A 120 -1.14 -11.43 3.13
CA ALA A 120 -2.27 -11.65 4.03
C ALA A 120 -3.30 -12.59 3.39
N ASP A 121 -3.93 -13.42 4.22
CA ASP A 121 -5.12 -14.20 3.85
C ASP A 121 -6.37 -13.31 3.94
N LEU A 122 -7.08 -13.21 2.83
CA LEU A 122 -8.30 -12.42 2.67
C LEU A 122 -9.55 -13.27 2.54
N THR A 123 -9.45 -14.61 2.67
CA THR A 123 -10.52 -15.57 2.34
C THR A 123 -11.83 -15.28 3.05
N GLY A 124 -12.84 -14.86 2.29
CA GLY A 124 -14.18 -14.51 2.80
C GLY A 124 -14.26 -13.12 3.39
N GLY A 125 -13.26 -12.26 3.15
CA GLY A 125 -13.22 -10.88 3.61
C GLY A 125 -13.97 -9.93 2.67
N ASN A 126 -14.62 -8.93 3.23
CA ASN A 126 -15.38 -7.93 2.46
C ASN A 126 -14.59 -6.65 2.22
N GLU A 127 -13.64 -6.34 3.09
CA GLU A 127 -12.83 -5.14 3.03
C GLU A 127 -11.34 -5.46 3.22
N LEU A 128 -10.51 -4.90 2.35
CA LEU A 128 -9.06 -4.77 2.54
C LEU A 128 -8.76 -3.33 2.92
N LYS A 129 -8.01 -3.12 4.00
CA LYS A 129 -7.45 -1.81 4.33
C LYS A 129 -5.94 -1.91 4.49
N LEU A 130 -5.22 -1.17 3.65
CA LEU A 130 -3.78 -0.95 3.73
C LEU A 130 -3.54 0.25 4.63
N VAL A 131 -2.60 0.14 5.56
CA VAL A 131 -2.24 1.21 6.50
C VAL A 131 -0.73 1.36 6.53
N VAL A 132 -0.26 2.60 6.44
CA VAL A 132 1.13 2.94 6.79
C VAL A 132 1.12 3.79 8.04
N THR A 133 1.88 3.37 9.05
CA THR A 133 2.09 4.12 10.30
C THR A 133 3.48 4.74 10.33
N ASP A 134 3.66 5.81 11.11
CA ASP A 134 4.91 6.55 11.33
C ASP A 134 5.93 5.82 12.23
N SER A 135 5.68 4.56 12.58
CA SER A 135 6.52 3.73 13.47
C SER A 135 6.95 4.38 14.80
N GLY A 136 6.26 5.43 15.25
CA GLY A 136 6.53 6.14 16.49
C GLY A 136 7.73 7.10 16.50
N ASP A 137 8.35 7.44 15.36
CA ASP A 137 9.37 8.52 15.26
C ASP A 137 8.91 9.80 14.55
N GLY A 138 7.62 9.85 14.17
CA GLY A 138 7.00 10.99 13.49
C GLY A 138 7.07 10.86 11.97
N VAL A 139 6.34 11.72 11.26
CA VAL A 139 6.06 11.53 9.82
C VAL A 139 7.14 12.09 8.88
N GLU A 140 8.27 12.57 9.40
CA GLU A 140 9.26 13.23 8.52
C GLU A 140 9.92 12.22 7.58
N TYR A 141 9.79 12.46 6.27
CA TYR A 141 10.38 11.64 5.21
C TYR A 141 9.75 10.25 5.05
N ASP A 142 8.53 10.03 5.49
CA ASP A 142 7.87 8.72 5.42
C ASP A 142 7.17 8.47 4.07
N HIS A 143 7.90 8.72 2.98
CA HIS A 143 7.46 8.33 1.64
C HIS A 143 7.51 6.81 1.56
N ALA A 144 6.35 6.18 1.48
CA ALA A 144 6.16 4.76 1.73
C ALA A 144 5.49 4.10 0.54
N ASP A 145 6.14 3.06 0.03
CA ASP A 145 5.76 2.38 -1.18
C ASP A 145 5.11 1.02 -0.88
N TRP A 146 3.88 0.84 -1.37
CA TRP A 146 3.35 -0.49 -1.63
C TRP A 146 3.74 -0.86 -3.07
N ALA A 147 4.87 -1.56 -3.23
CA ALA A 147 5.43 -1.97 -4.50
C ALA A 147 4.83 -3.31 -5.00
N ALA A 148 4.39 -3.32 -6.25
CA ALA A 148 3.67 -4.41 -6.91
C ALA A 148 2.59 -5.09 -6.03
N PRO A 149 1.67 -4.33 -5.39
CA PRO A 149 0.64 -4.86 -4.55
C PRO A 149 -0.39 -5.58 -5.43
N GLN A 150 -0.72 -6.82 -5.07
CA GLN A 150 -1.60 -7.69 -5.83
C GLN A 150 -2.68 -8.33 -4.96
N LEU A 151 -3.87 -8.45 -5.53
CA LEU A 151 -4.97 -9.28 -5.02
C LEU A 151 -5.12 -10.53 -5.88
N THR A 152 -5.46 -11.65 -5.25
CA THR A 152 -5.89 -12.89 -5.94
C THR A 152 -7.35 -13.19 -5.57
N CYS A 153 -8.21 -13.30 -6.60
CA CYS A 153 -9.66 -13.43 -6.45
C CYS A 153 -10.23 -14.57 -7.32
N PHE A 154 -11.42 -15.06 -6.98
CA PHE A 154 -12.06 -16.25 -7.59
C PHE A 154 -13.49 -15.98 -8.09
#